data_AF-A0A1I0X948-F1
#
_entry.id   AF-A0A1I0X948-F1
#
_cell.length_a   1.000
_cell.length_b   1.000
_cell.length_c   1.000
_cell.angle_alpha   90.00
_cell.angle_beta   90.00
_cell.angle_gamma   90.00
#
_symmetry.space_group_name_H-M   'P 1'
#
loop_
_entity.id
_entity.type
_entity.pdbx_description
1 polymer ?
#
loop_
_entity_poly.entity_id
_entity_poly.type
_entity_poly.pdbx_seq_one_letter_code
_entity_poly.pdbx_strand_id
1 'polypeptide(L)'
;MPILHRLAAAGTALSVAAVLLATPALGDPPAPVDESLLVPTTLDSSFAFTCRERPTGPVCTGDRHIDTGWAPLDLPCHVPLHGRYVSDRHTTRYYDHDYLGYYRTFRTDDVDQLSTSPGGPTTGTIESRTRFVEPYAVPGDDSTVTIITTGTIWDIRTVGRPSIFRAVGTVVEPPGEAGTFTGRVFRDGVPTRYEDAGLEVVLPEDDFFDHVCRAATGT
;
A
#
# COMPACT_ATOMS: atom_id res chain seq x y z
N MET A 1 22.29 -63.69 71.41
CA MET A 1 22.89 -64.06 70.11
C MET A 1 22.97 -62.82 69.24
N PRO A 2 24.17 -62.24 69.06
CA PRO A 2 24.41 -61.02 68.29
C PRO A 2 24.90 -61.37 66.87
N ILE A 3 24.38 -60.72 65.83
CA ILE A 3 24.93 -60.83 64.46
C ILE A 3 24.94 -59.45 63.77
N LEU A 4 26.19 -58.98 63.61
CA LEU A 4 26.82 -58.21 62.53
C LEU A 4 26.19 -56.93 61.93
N HIS A 5 27.00 -55.87 62.06
CA HIS A 5 27.39 -54.85 61.08
C HIS A 5 26.96 -55.06 59.61
N ARG A 6 26.55 -53.95 58.97
CA ARG A 6 27.19 -53.44 57.75
C ARG A 6 26.84 -51.97 57.48
N LEU A 7 27.88 -51.15 57.44
CA LEU A 7 27.93 -49.84 56.79
C LEU A 7 27.65 -50.00 55.29
N ALA A 8 26.91 -49.06 54.70
CA ALA A 8 27.06 -48.70 53.30
C ALA A 8 26.60 -47.25 53.09
N ALA A 9 27.58 -46.37 52.95
CA ALA A 9 27.41 -45.03 52.42
C ALA A 9 27.13 -45.11 50.91
N ALA A 10 26.12 -44.38 50.45
CA ALA A 10 25.92 -44.00 49.06
C ALA A 10 25.18 -42.66 49.13
N GLY A 11 25.80 -41.52 48.84
CA GLY A 11 26.43 -41.22 47.57
C GLY A 11 25.49 -40.27 46.84
N THR A 12 25.45 -39.02 47.28
CA THR A 12 24.62 -37.94 46.70
C THR A 12 25.15 -37.63 45.31
N ALA A 13 24.58 -38.28 44.29
CA ALA A 13 24.88 -37.97 42.89
C ALA A 13 24.19 -36.66 42.51
N LEU A 14 24.99 -35.58 42.55
CA LEU A 14 24.65 -34.27 42.03
C LEU A 14 24.39 -34.41 40.52
N SER A 15 23.11 -34.44 40.13
CA SER A 15 22.73 -34.43 38.72
C SER A 15 22.90 -33.01 38.18
N VAL A 16 24.06 -32.76 37.57
CA VAL A 16 24.30 -31.55 36.78
C VAL A 16 23.36 -31.61 35.58
N ALA A 17 22.24 -30.90 35.67
CA ALA A 17 21.35 -30.67 34.54
C ALA A 17 22.12 -29.85 33.50
N ALA A 18 22.69 -30.55 32.51
CA ALA A 18 23.22 -29.93 31.31
C ALA A 18 22.04 -29.31 30.55
N VAL A 19 21.79 -28.03 30.83
CA VAL A 19 21.00 -27.16 29.96
C VAL A 19 21.82 -27.02 28.68
N LEU A 20 21.62 -27.98 27.77
CA LEU A 20 21.98 -27.84 26.37
C LEU A 20 21.19 -26.63 25.87
N LEU A 21 21.88 -25.49 25.84
CA LEU A 21 21.54 -24.36 25.01
C LEU A 21 21.48 -24.90 23.57
N ALA A 22 20.29 -25.36 23.17
CA ALA A 22 19.96 -25.53 21.78
C ALA A 22 20.05 -24.14 21.16
N THR A 23 21.25 -23.80 20.67
CA THR A 23 21.42 -22.73 19.71
C THR A 23 20.37 -22.97 18.63
N PRO A 24 19.48 -22.00 18.34
CA PRO A 24 18.57 -22.16 17.23
C PRO A 24 19.44 -22.49 16.02
N ALA A 25 19.21 -23.65 15.42
CA ALA A 25 19.84 -23.98 14.15
C ALA A 25 19.50 -22.80 13.24
N LEU A 26 20.52 -22.02 12.89
CA LEU A 26 20.44 -21.06 11.81
C LEU A 26 20.15 -21.91 10.58
N GLY A 27 18.86 -22.11 10.28
CA GLY A 27 18.44 -22.74 9.05
C GLY A 27 19.09 -22.00 7.90
N ASP A 28 19.47 -22.73 6.87
CA ASP A 28 20.05 -22.13 5.67
C ASP A 28 19.19 -20.93 5.24
N PRO A 29 19.81 -19.82 4.81
CA PRO A 29 19.05 -18.70 4.28
C PRO A 29 18.11 -19.22 3.19
N PRO A 30 16.84 -18.78 3.17
CA PRO A 30 15.89 -19.25 2.16
C PRO A 30 16.49 -19.06 0.77
N ALA A 31 16.29 -20.06 -0.10
CA ALA A 31 16.80 -20.01 -1.46
C ALA A 31 16.36 -18.70 -2.13
N PRO A 32 17.25 -18.06 -2.91
CA PRO A 32 16.88 -16.88 -3.68
C PRO A 32 15.79 -17.25 -4.68
N VAL A 33 14.78 -16.39 -4.82
CA VAL A 33 13.74 -16.54 -5.84
C VAL A 33 14.35 -16.17 -7.19
N ASP A 34 14.20 -17.03 -8.19
CA ASP A 34 14.50 -16.68 -9.57
C ASP A 34 13.36 -15.82 -10.13
N GLU A 35 13.58 -14.50 -10.15
CA GLU A 35 12.57 -13.54 -10.59
C GLU A 35 12.15 -13.73 -12.06
N SER A 36 12.96 -14.43 -12.88
CA SER A 36 12.62 -14.73 -14.28
C SER A 36 11.47 -15.73 -14.44
N LEU A 37 11.16 -16.49 -13.37
CA LEU A 37 10.05 -17.45 -13.36
C LEU A 37 8.71 -16.82 -12.99
N LEU A 38 8.71 -15.64 -12.36
CA LEU A 38 7.49 -14.97 -11.91
C LEU A 38 6.58 -14.62 -13.10
N VAL A 39 5.27 -14.75 -12.93
CA VAL A 39 4.30 -14.37 -13.95
C VAL A 39 3.28 -13.39 -13.35
N PRO A 40 3.15 -12.16 -13.91
CA PRO A 40 3.95 -11.62 -15.01
C PRO A 40 5.43 -11.40 -14.62
N THR A 41 6.31 -11.64 -15.60
CA THR A 41 7.78 -11.66 -15.45
C THR A 41 8.39 -10.29 -15.12
N THR A 42 7.66 -9.22 -15.37
CA THR A 42 8.10 -7.86 -15.09
C THR A 42 7.62 -7.40 -13.72
N LEU A 43 8.54 -7.46 -12.76
CA LEU A 43 8.51 -6.56 -11.63
C LEU A 43 8.73 -5.12 -12.14
N ASP A 44 7.89 -4.19 -11.71
CA ASP A 44 8.00 -2.78 -12.12
C ASP A 44 9.34 -2.21 -11.63
N SER A 45 10.22 -1.85 -12.57
CA SER A 45 11.56 -1.35 -12.26
C SER A 45 11.58 -0.03 -11.49
N SER A 46 10.44 0.66 -11.37
CA SER A 46 10.31 1.84 -10.51
C SER A 46 10.27 1.50 -9.01
N PHE A 47 10.14 0.22 -8.64
CA PHE A 47 10.20 -0.25 -7.26
C PHE A 47 11.52 -0.98 -6.98
N ALA A 48 12.04 -0.81 -5.77
CA ALA A 48 13.14 -1.63 -5.27
C ALA A 48 12.58 -2.93 -4.66
N PHE A 49 12.51 -4.00 -5.46
CA PHE A 49 11.94 -5.27 -5.02
C PHE A 49 12.92 -6.12 -4.19
N THR A 50 12.35 -6.94 -3.31
CA THR A 50 13.00 -8.04 -2.62
C THR A 50 12.06 -9.23 -2.60
N CYS A 51 12.48 -10.35 -3.19
CA CYS A 51 11.70 -11.60 -3.25
C CYS A 51 12.22 -12.64 -2.25
N ARG A 52 11.31 -13.40 -1.66
CA ARG A 52 11.63 -14.49 -0.72
C ARG A 52 10.71 -15.67 -0.94
N GLU A 53 11.30 -16.87 -0.92
CA GLU A 53 10.54 -18.11 -0.99
C GLU A 53 9.73 -18.32 0.29
N ARG A 54 8.47 -18.79 0.15
CA ARG A 54 7.60 -19.17 1.27
C ARG A 54 6.99 -20.56 1.01
N PRO A 55 6.48 -21.24 2.05
CA PRO A 55 5.80 -22.52 1.86
C PRO A 55 4.57 -22.48 0.94
N THR A 56 4.05 -21.30 0.61
CA THR A 56 2.90 -21.09 -0.29
C THR A 56 3.29 -20.60 -1.68
N GLY A 57 4.60 -20.46 -1.96
CA GLY A 57 5.14 -19.84 -3.16
C GLY A 57 5.88 -18.52 -2.89
N PRO A 58 6.51 -17.91 -3.90
CA PRO A 58 7.29 -16.68 -3.75
C PRO A 58 6.46 -15.49 -3.28
N VAL A 59 7.10 -14.61 -2.50
CA VAL A 59 6.54 -13.30 -2.12
C VAL A 59 7.57 -12.22 -2.41
N CYS A 60 7.17 -11.20 -3.17
CA CYS A 60 8.01 -10.06 -3.52
C CYS A 60 7.45 -8.77 -2.91
N THR A 61 8.27 -8.04 -2.16
CA THR A 61 7.91 -6.73 -1.61
C THR A 61 8.72 -5.65 -2.29
N GLY A 62 8.12 -4.51 -2.60
CA GLY A 62 8.82 -3.39 -3.22
C GLY A 62 8.39 -2.06 -2.63
N ASP A 63 9.34 -1.13 -2.51
CA ASP A 63 9.11 0.24 -2.09
C ASP A 63 9.49 1.19 -3.22
N ARG A 64 8.72 2.27 -3.36
CA ARG A 64 8.97 3.34 -4.33
C ARG A 64 8.68 4.69 -3.70
N HIS A 65 9.61 5.61 -3.89
CA HIS A 65 9.46 7.02 -3.60
C HIS A 65 9.60 7.82 -4.90
N ILE A 66 8.62 8.68 -5.19
CA ILE A 66 8.66 9.60 -6.32
C ILE A 66 8.50 11.03 -5.78
N ASP A 67 9.29 11.94 -6.33
CA ASP A 67 9.13 13.39 -6.19
C ASP A 67 9.40 14.03 -7.55
N THR A 68 8.38 14.61 -8.17
CA THR A 68 8.50 15.17 -9.52
C THR A 68 9.17 16.55 -9.55
N GLY A 69 9.34 17.20 -8.39
CA GLY A 69 9.60 18.63 -8.33
C GLY A 69 8.42 19.46 -8.86
N TRP A 70 8.60 20.78 -8.89
CA TRP A 70 7.57 21.73 -9.34
C TRP A 70 7.55 21.87 -10.86
N ALA A 71 6.37 21.70 -11.46
CA ALA A 71 6.13 21.89 -12.89
C ALA A 71 4.81 22.64 -13.13
N PRO A 72 4.64 23.35 -14.26
CA PRO A 72 3.35 23.93 -14.63
C PRO A 72 2.27 22.85 -14.79
N LEU A 73 1.05 23.16 -14.37
CA LEU A 73 -0.14 22.34 -14.60
C LEU A 73 -1.04 23.01 -15.65
N ASP A 74 -1.50 22.23 -16.62
CA ASP A 74 -2.48 22.65 -17.61
C ASP A 74 -3.89 22.32 -17.11
N LEU A 75 -4.39 23.16 -16.21
CA LEU A 75 -5.74 23.05 -15.62
C LEU A 75 -6.55 24.30 -15.97
N PRO A 76 -7.87 24.19 -16.14
CA PRO A 76 -8.75 25.28 -16.56
C PRO A 76 -9.01 26.32 -15.43
N CYS A 77 -7.99 26.69 -14.65
CA CYS A 77 -8.08 27.69 -13.60
C CYS A 77 -7.85 29.11 -14.15
N HIS A 78 -8.44 30.11 -13.49
CA HIS A 78 -8.24 31.53 -13.85
C HIS A 78 -6.81 32.04 -13.65
N VAL A 79 -5.98 31.31 -12.91
CA VAL A 79 -4.56 31.61 -12.68
C VAL A 79 -3.71 30.39 -13.03
N PRO A 80 -2.48 30.58 -13.55
CA PRO A 80 -1.57 29.47 -13.79
C PRO A 80 -1.27 28.71 -12.50
N LEU A 81 -1.33 27.38 -12.56
CA LEU A 81 -0.99 26.50 -11.45
C LEU A 81 0.33 25.79 -11.71
N HIS A 82 1.00 25.46 -10.61
CA HIS A 82 2.18 24.62 -10.57
C HIS A 82 1.93 23.49 -9.60
N GLY A 83 2.39 22.29 -9.97
CA GLY A 83 2.20 21.06 -9.24
C GLY A 83 3.52 20.43 -8.87
N ARG A 84 3.57 19.78 -7.71
CA ARG A 84 4.61 18.83 -7.33
C ARG A 84 3.95 17.59 -6.76
N TYR A 85 4.21 16.45 -7.37
CA TYR A 85 3.69 15.17 -6.91
C TYR A 85 4.74 14.46 -6.06
N VAL A 86 4.37 14.09 -4.84
CA VAL A 86 5.15 13.25 -3.94
C VAL A 86 4.36 11.97 -3.67
N SER A 87 5.01 10.82 -3.80
CA SER A 87 4.35 9.52 -3.69
C SER A 87 5.24 8.51 -3.02
N ASP A 88 4.76 7.98 -1.91
CA ASP A 88 5.35 6.85 -1.22
C ASP A 88 4.45 5.64 -1.42
N ARG A 89 4.96 4.60 -2.10
CA ARG A 89 4.23 3.37 -2.38
C ARG A 89 4.97 2.15 -1.88
N HIS A 90 4.27 1.31 -1.17
CA HIS A 90 4.70 -0.03 -0.80
C HIS A 90 3.83 -1.05 -1.51
N THR A 91 4.42 -2.08 -2.11
CA THR A 91 3.70 -3.18 -2.75
C THR A 91 4.16 -4.53 -2.23
N THR A 92 3.24 -5.48 -2.15
CA THR A 92 3.54 -6.90 -1.95
C THR A 92 2.83 -7.71 -3.01
N ARG A 93 3.58 -8.52 -3.77
CA ARG A 93 3.08 -9.46 -4.77
C ARG A 93 3.21 -10.89 -4.25
N TYR A 94 2.15 -11.66 -4.38
CA TYR A 94 2.08 -13.05 -3.94
C TYR A 94 1.95 -13.96 -5.14
N TYR A 95 2.80 -14.98 -5.19
CA TYR A 95 2.86 -15.98 -6.24
C TYR A 95 2.61 -17.36 -5.64
N ASP A 96 2.01 -18.26 -6.42
CA ASP A 96 1.86 -19.66 -6.06
C ASP A 96 3.14 -20.47 -6.36
N HIS A 97 3.08 -21.79 -6.19
CA HIS A 97 4.21 -22.68 -6.46
C HIS A 97 4.59 -22.78 -7.94
N ASP A 98 3.69 -22.39 -8.84
CA ASP A 98 3.92 -22.33 -10.28
C ASP A 98 4.40 -20.93 -10.71
N TYR A 99 4.76 -20.09 -9.73
CA TYR A 99 5.23 -18.71 -9.92
C TYR A 99 4.18 -17.79 -10.56
N LEU A 100 2.89 -18.15 -10.50
CA LEU A 100 1.80 -17.34 -11.02
C LEU A 100 1.30 -16.36 -9.97
N GLY A 101 1.28 -15.08 -10.30
CA GLY A 101 0.78 -14.03 -9.42
C GLY A 101 -0.73 -14.15 -9.25
N TYR A 102 -1.21 -14.33 -8.02
CA TYR A 102 -2.64 -14.48 -7.73
C TYR A 102 -3.21 -13.32 -6.93
N TYR A 103 -2.34 -12.50 -6.32
CA TYR A 103 -2.75 -11.41 -5.46
C TYR A 103 -1.64 -10.37 -5.33
N ARG A 104 -2.02 -9.09 -5.38
CA ARG A 104 -1.13 -7.99 -5.03
C ARG A 104 -1.79 -7.09 -4.00
N THR A 105 -0.97 -6.47 -3.16
CA THR A 105 -1.42 -5.44 -2.24
C THR A 105 -0.53 -4.22 -2.38
N PHE A 106 -1.12 -3.05 -2.22
CA PHE A 106 -0.39 -1.79 -2.20
C PHE A 106 -0.83 -0.94 -1.02
N ARG A 107 0.08 -0.09 -0.56
CA ARG A 107 -0.22 1.03 0.32
C ARG A 107 0.39 2.26 -0.31
N THR A 108 -0.38 3.34 -0.40
CA THR A 108 0.10 4.59 -0.99
C THR A 108 -0.21 5.76 -0.07
N ASP A 109 0.73 6.69 -0.03
CA ASP A 109 0.55 8.05 0.47
C ASP A 109 1.00 8.97 -0.67
N ASP A 110 0.02 9.44 -1.44
CA ASP A 110 0.22 10.28 -2.61
C ASP A 110 -0.25 11.70 -2.26
N VAL A 111 0.58 12.70 -2.57
CA VAL A 111 0.29 14.11 -2.32
C VAL A 111 0.65 14.94 -3.54
N ASP A 112 -0.35 15.53 -4.18
CA ASP A 112 -0.15 16.63 -5.12
C ASP A 112 -0.14 17.95 -4.36
N GLN A 113 0.99 18.64 -4.40
CA GLN A 113 1.15 20.00 -3.89
C GLN A 113 0.82 20.99 -5.00
N LEU A 114 -0.02 21.97 -4.71
CA LEU A 114 -0.45 23.00 -5.66
C LEU A 114 0.12 24.36 -5.24
N SER A 115 0.52 25.18 -6.21
CA SER A 115 0.90 26.58 -5.99
C SER A 115 0.50 27.45 -7.17
N THR A 116 0.19 28.72 -6.93
CA THR A 116 -0.03 29.74 -7.97
C THR A 116 1.27 30.41 -8.42
N SER A 117 2.42 29.96 -7.91
CA SER A 117 3.73 30.51 -8.25
C SER A 117 4.74 29.40 -8.54
N PRO A 118 5.65 29.60 -9.51
CA PRO A 118 6.68 28.61 -9.81
C PRO A 118 7.58 28.37 -8.59
N GLY A 119 7.63 27.13 -8.09
CA GLY A 119 8.40 26.77 -6.89
C GLY A 119 7.97 27.47 -5.61
N GLY A 120 6.78 28.10 -5.61
CA GLY A 120 6.25 28.83 -4.47
C GLY A 120 5.84 27.92 -3.31
N PRO A 121 5.45 28.52 -2.17
CA PRO A 121 4.88 27.72 -1.10
C PRO A 121 3.62 27.00 -1.60
N THR A 122 3.40 25.79 -1.09
CA THR A 122 2.17 25.04 -1.33
C THR A 122 0.99 25.84 -0.79
N THR A 123 0.00 26.10 -1.64
CA THR A 123 -1.24 26.79 -1.29
C THR A 123 -2.41 25.82 -1.16
N GLY A 124 -2.39 24.71 -1.90
CA GLY A 124 -3.38 23.63 -1.81
C GLY A 124 -2.75 22.25 -1.92
N THR A 125 -3.47 21.22 -1.48
CA THR A 125 -3.08 19.82 -1.62
C THR A 125 -4.22 18.95 -2.14
N ILE A 126 -3.86 17.90 -2.87
CA ILE A 126 -4.70 16.73 -3.15
C ILE A 126 -3.99 15.54 -2.51
N GLU A 127 -4.58 14.94 -1.48
CA GLU A 127 -4.00 13.81 -0.78
C GLU A 127 -4.79 12.53 -1.07
N SER A 128 -4.09 11.43 -1.32
CA SER A 128 -4.65 10.08 -1.39
C SER A 128 -3.90 9.16 -0.43
N ARG A 129 -4.63 8.55 0.50
CA ARG A 129 -4.10 7.59 1.48
C ARG A 129 -4.89 6.32 1.40
N THR A 130 -4.40 5.39 0.61
CA THR A 130 -5.18 4.23 0.22
C THR A 130 -4.41 2.93 0.37
N ARG A 131 -5.18 1.85 0.39
CA ARG A 131 -4.71 0.49 0.26
C ARG A 131 -5.39 -0.12 -0.95
N PHE A 132 -4.59 -0.72 -1.80
CA PHE A 132 -5.08 -1.46 -2.96
C PHE A 132 -4.96 -2.93 -2.66
N VAL A 133 -5.95 -3.70 -3.10
CA VAL A 133 -5.82 -5.12 -3.28
C VAL A 133 -6.21 -5.45 -4.71
N GLU A 134 -5.40 -6.27 -5.36
CA GLU A 134 -5.55 -6.67 -6.76
C GLU A 134 -5.60 -8.21 -6.82
N PRO A 135 -6.77 -8.81 -6.54
CA PRO A 135 -6.98 -10.22 -6.80
C PRO A 135 -7.06 -10.50 -8.31
N TYR A 136 -6.58 -11.69 -8.67
CA TYR A 136 -6.62 -12.23 -10.01
C TYR A 136 -7.76 -13.25 -10.10
N ALA A 137 -8.61 -13.14 -11.12
CA ALA A 137 -9.54 -14.23 -11.40
C ALA A 137 -8.79 -15.44 -12.01
N VAL A 138 -7.70 -15.20 -12.75
CA VAL A 138 -6.82 -16.22 -13.31
C VAL A 138 -5.37 -15.90 -12.91
N PRO A 139 -4.71 -16.74 -12.08
CA PRO A 139 -3.33 -16.51 -11.67
C PRO A 139 -2.39 -16.27 -12.87
N GLY A 140 -1.56 -15.23 -12.77
CA GLY A 140 -0.60 -14.83 -13.81
C GLY A 140 -1.18 -14.00 -14.95
N ASP A 141 -2.50 -13.81 -15.02
CA ASP A 141 -3.16 -13.01 -16.05
C ASP A 141 -3.60 -11.63 -15.52
N ASP A 142 -2.77 -10.61 -15.75
CA ASP A 142 -3.02 -9.22 -15.35
C ASP A 142 -4.30 -8.64 -15.98
N SER A 143 -4.81 -9.22 -17.08
CA SER A 143 -6.08 -8.77 -17.68
C SER A 143 -7.32 -9.15 -16.86
N THR A 144 -7.15 -10.01 -15.86
CA THR A 144 -8.23 -10.48 -14.98
C THR A 144 -8.20 -9.84 -13.58
N VAL A 145 -7.37 -8.83 -13.40
CA VAL A 145 -7.22 -8.12 -12.13
C VAL A 145 -8.45 -7.25 -11.87
N THR A 146 -9.01 -7.38 -10.66
CA THR A 146 -9.92 -6.37 -10.11
C THR A 146 -9.12 -5.48 -9.17
N ILE A 147 -9.17 -4.16 -9.34
CA ILE A 147 -8.49 -3.22 -8.45
C ILE A 147 -9.49 -2.79 -7.37
N ILE A 148 -9.17 -3.04 -6.10
CA ILE A 148 -10.01 -2.63 -4.97
C ILE A 148 -9.21 -1.66 -4.11
N THR A 149 -9.61 -0.39 -4.16
CA THR A 149 -8.94 0.72 -3.47
C THR A 149 -9.75 1.11 -2.26
N THR A 150 -9.14 1.13 -1.07
CA THR A 150 -9.81 1.50 0.19
C THR A 150 -9.06 2.61 0.92
N GLY A 151 -9.80 3.54 1.54
CA GLY A 151 -9.20 4.60 2.36
C GLY A 151 -9.71 5.98 1.99
N THR A 152 -8.83 6.98 2.09
CA THR A 152 -9.10 8.34 1.60
C THR A 152 -8.68 8.41 0.15
N ILE A 153 -9.65 8.30 -0.76
CA ILE A 153 -9.40 8.23 -2.21
C ILE A 153 -8.91 9.59 -2.71
N TRP A 154 -9.61 10.65 -2.30
CA TRP A 154 -9.25 12.03 -2.58
C TRP A 154 -9.52 12.90 -1.37
N ASP A 155 -8.61 13.84 -1.11
CA ASP A 155 -8.76 14.89 -0.12
C ASP A 155 -8.13 16.18 -0.62
N ILE A 156 -9.00 17.06 -1.10
CA ILE A 156 -8.64 18.32 -1.74
C ILE A 156 -8.86 19.45 -0.75
N ARG A 157 -7.81 20.22 -0.46
CA ARG A 157 -7.88 21.29 0.54
C ARG A 157 -6.90 22.43 0.29
N THR A 158 -7.25 23.61 0.76
CA THR A 158 -6.26 24.70 0.95
C THR A 158 -5.38 24.38 2.16
N VAL A 159 -4.09 24.71 2.09
CA VAL A 159 -3.14 24.50 3.18
C VAL A 159 -3.64 25.20 4.46
N GLY A 160 -3.68 24.44 5.56
CA GLY A 160 -4.13 24.93 6.86
C GLY A 160 -5.64 25.11 7.02
N ARG A 161 -6.45 24.70 6.03
CA ARG A 161 -7.93 24.76 6.08
C ARG A 161 -8.57 23.37 6.05
N PRO A 162 -9.86 23.26 6.43
CA PRO A 162 -10.63 22.03 6.23
C PRO A 162 -10.69 21.62 4.75
N SER A 163 -10.99 20.34 4.51
CA SER A 163 -11.18 19.80 3.16
C SER A 163 -12.35 20.47 2.44
N ILE A 164 -12.12 20.91 1.20
CA ILE A 164 -13.15 21.35 0.26
C ILE A 164 -13.88 20.13 -0.27
N PHE A 165 -13.12 19.09 -0.60
CA PHE A 165 -13.64 17.80 -1.01
C PHE A 165 -12.88 16.69 -0.29
N ARG A 166 -13.59 15.70 0.23
CA ARG A 166 -12.98 14.48 0.75
C ARG A 166 -13.85 13.28 0.42
N ALA A 167 -13.30 12.29 -0.27
CA ALA A 167 -13.93 10.99 -0.50
C ALA A 167 -13.22 9.92 0.32
N VAL A 168 -13.96 9.29 1.25
CA VAL A 168 -13.47 8.16 2.04
C VAL A 168 -14.37 6.96 1.79
N GLY A 169 -13.80 5.86 1.33
CA GLY A 169 -14.58 4.69 0.96
C GLY A 169 -13.78 3.60 0.28
N THR A 170 -14.48 2.85 -0.56
CA THR A 170 -13.95 1.80 -1.40
C THR A 170 -14.28 2.11 -2.85
N VAL A 171 -13.28 2.03 -3.73
CA VAL A 171 -13.45 1.98 -5.18
C VAL A 171 -13.18 0.54 -5.63
N VAL A 172 -14.04 0.00 -6.50
CA VAL A 172 -13.86 -1.32 -7.12
C VAL A 172 -13.85 -1.12 -8.62
N GLU A 173 -12.76 -1.52 -9.28
CA GLU A 173 -12.56 -1.42 -10.73
C GLU A 173 -12.37 -2.83 -11.29
N PRO A 174 -13.43 -3.47 -11.82
CA PRO A 174 -13.32 -4.76 -12.48
C PRO A 174 -12.58 -4.64 -13.82
N PRO A 175 -11.96 -5.73 -14.31
CA PRO A 175 -11.20 -5.70 -15.54
C PRO A 175 -12.10 -5.37 -16.75
N GLY A 176 -11.75 -4.31 -17.47
CA GLY A 176 -12.48 -3.87 -18.67
C GLY A 176 -13.81 -3.17 -18.39
N GLU A 177 -14.14 -2.91 -17.13
CA GLU A 177 -15.38 -2.25 -16.71
C GLU A 177 -15.10 -0.91 -16.02
N ALA A 178 -16.14 -0.07 -15.90
CA ALA A 178 -16.05 1.16 -15.15
C ALA A 178 -16.05 0.89 -13.64
N GLY A 179 -15.27 1.65 -12.88
CA GLY A 179 -15.20 1.51 -11.43
C GLY A 179 -16.42 2.09 -10.71
N THR A 180 -16.73 1.54 -9.54
CA THR A 180 -17.78 2.06 -8.65
C THR A 180 -17.22 2.42 -7.28
N PHE A 181 -17.87 3.37 -6.62
CA PHE A 181 -17.50 3.85 -5.30
C PHE A 181 -18.62 3.61 -4.28
N THR A 182 -18.22 3.11 -3.12
CA THR A 182 -19.06 2.99 -1.93
C THR A 182 -18.38 3.67 -0.76
N GLY A 183 -19.05 4.64 -0.14
CA GLY A 183 -18.44 5.40 0.96
C GLY A 183 -19.14 6.72 1.28
N ARG A 184 -18.36 7.65 1.83
CA ARG A 184 -18.82 9.00 2.16
C ARG A 184 -17.97 10.03 1.44
N VAL A 185 -18.65 10.99 0.82
CA VAL A 185 -18.04 12.20 0.29
C VAL A 185 -18.44 13.37 1.19
N PHE A 186 -17.49 14.23 1.49
CA PHE A 186 -17.69 15.49 2.17
C PHE A 186 -17.41 16.62 1.17
N ARG A 187 -18.42 17.41 0.83
CA ARG A 187 -18.27 18.63 0.01
C ARG A 187 -18.51 19.83 0.89
N ASP A 188 -17.49 20.66 1.09
CA ASP A 188 -17.51 21.81 1.99
C ASP A 188 -18.05 21.44 3.40
N GLY A 189 -17.63 20.26 3.89
CA GLY A 189 -18.06 19.71 5.17
C GLY A 189 -19.43 19.00 5.20
N VAL A 190 -20.20 19.04 4.11
CA VAL A 190 -21.50 18.37 4.01
C VAL A 190 -21.32 16.90 3.58
N PRO A 191 -21.69 15.92 4.41
CA PRO A 191 -21.53 14.50 4.07
C PRO A 191 -22.67 13.98 3.17
N THR A 192 -22.32 13.25 2.13
CA THR A 192 -23.23 12.44 1.29
C THR A 192 -22.72 11.01 1.24
N ARG A 193 -23.61 10.03 1.39
CA ARG A 193 -23.29 8.61 1.28
C ARG A 193 -23.58 8.13 -0.14
N TYR A 194 -22.67 7.34 -0.68
CA TYR A 194 -22.81 6.67 -1.98
C TYR A 194 -22.71 5.17 -1.79
N GLU A 195 -23.49 4.43 -2.57
CA GLU A 195 -23.48 2.97 -2.63
C GLU A 195 -23.45 2.58 -4.10
N ASP A 196 -22.39 1.87 -4.49
CA ASP A 196 -22.17 1.39 -5.86
C ASP A 196 -22.35 2.46 -6.95
N ALA A 197 -21.89 3.67 -6.67
CA ALA A 197 -22.05 4.81 -7.59
C ALA A 197 -20.87 4.86 -8.58
N GLY A 198 -21.15 5.15 -9.85
CA GLY A 198 -20.09 5.45 -10.83
C GLY A 198 -19.21 6.61 -10.37
N LEU A 199 -17.92 6.57 -10.69
CA LEU A 199 -16.95 7.59 -10.25
C LEU A 199 -17.30 8.98 -10.78
N GLU A 200 -17.86 9.06 -11.99
CA GLU A 200 -18.34 10.29 -12.62
C GLU A 200 -19.52 10.94 -11.88
N VAL A 201 -20.28 10.17 -11.10
CA VAL A 201 -21.36 10.69 -10.24
C VAL A 201 -20.79 11.22 -8.91
N VAL A 202 -19.75 10.56 -8.41
CA VAL A 202 -19.11 10.89 -7.12
C VAL A 202 -18.25 12.14 -7.23
N LEU A 203 -17.50 12.26 -8.31
CA LEU A 203 -16.66 13.41 -8.60
C LEU A 203 -16.61 13.64 -10.13
N PRO A 204 -17.58 14.40 -10.67
CA PRO A 204 -17.51 14.87 -12.05
C PRO A 204 -16.19 15.60 -12.31
N GLU A 205 -15.70 15.52 -13.54
CA GLU A 205 -14.42 16.13 -13.93
C GLU A 205 -14.41 17.66 -13.70
N ASP A 206 -15.49 18.35 -14.07
CA ASP A 206 -15.63 19.79 -13.84
C ASP A 206 -15.59 20.15 -12.34
N ASP A 207 -16.22 19.32 -11.49
CA ASP A 207 -16.21 19.50 -10.04
C ASP A 207 -14.81 19.26 -9.47
N PHE A 208 -14.08 18.27 -10.01
CA PHE A 208 -12.67 18.04 -9.64
C PHE A 208 -11.83 19.28 -9.94
N PHE A 209 -11.92 19.83 -11.15
CA PHE A 209 -11.16 21.02 -11.51
C PHE A 209 -11.54 22.24 -10.66
N ASP A 210 -12.83 22.46 -10.39
CA ASP A 210 -13.27 23.52 -9.47
C ASP A 210 -12.62 23.37 -8.09
N HIS A 211 -12.69 22.19 -7.49
CA HIS A 211 -12.11 21.94 -6.17
C HIS A 211 -10.59 22.13 -6.15
N VAL A 212 -9.88 21.70 -7.19
CA VAL A 212 -8.44 21.89 -7.32
C VAL A 212 -8.08 23.37 -7.47
N CYS A 213 -8.78 24.11 -8.33
CA CYS A 213 -8.58 25.54 -8.50
C CYS A 213 -8.83 26.28 -7.18
N ARG A 214 -9.96 26.01 -6.50
CA ARG A 214 -10.32 26.58 -5.19
C ARG A 214 -9.28 26.27 -4.12
N ALA A 215 -8.80 25.03 -4.05
CA ALA A 215 -7.75 24.64 -3.12
C ALA A 215 -6.48 25.46 -3.33
N ALA A 216 -6.05 25.61 -4.59
CA ALA A 216 -4.84 26.34 -4.95
C ALA A 216 -4.96 27.86 -4.73
N THR A 217 -6.13 28.46 -4.95
CA THR A 217 -6.36 29.91 -4.80
C THR A 217 -6.84 30.32 -3.40
N GLY A 218 -7.31 29.38 -2.58
CA GLY A 218 -7.81 29.64 -1.24
C GLY A 218 -9.23 30.21 -1.17
N THR A 219 -10.02 30.00 -2.23
CA THR A 219 -11.40 30.51 -2.39
C THR A 219 -12.48 29.52 -2.00
#